data_AF-A0A2N8HBX3-F1
#
_entry.id   AF-A0A2N8HBX3-F1
#
_cell.length_a   1.000
_cell.length_b   1.000
_cell.length_c   1.000
_cell.angle_alpha   90.00
_cell.angle_beta   90.00
_cell.angle_gamma   90.00
#
_symmetry.space_group_name_H-M   'P 1'
#
loop_
_entity.id
_entity.type
_entity.pdbx_description
1 polymer ?
#
loop_
_entity_poly.entity_id
_entity_poly.type
_entity_poly.pdbx_seq_one_letter_code
_entity_poly.pdbx_strand_id
1 'polypeptide(L)'
;MNNAEIQIQFPQPSERDKFTLTAIYQDADSYTHTDRYTQDDIPADQAPALIAVVAALVGLAEPWQAAQVWARLGHVTALAPDEPFDPAEIEIEAVELTVEAVNAKGGRRMFTRADYPEFALTDSAAVAFFKYFTNINQ
;
A
#
# COMPACT_ATOMS: atom_id res chain seq x y z
N MET A 1 2.76 -15.29 10.17
CA MET A 1 2.07 -14.39 9.22
C MET A 1 1.97 -13.05 9.89
N ASN A 2 2.43 -11.98 9.24
CA ASN A 2 2.27 -10.63 9.77
C ASN A 2 0.80 -10.23 9.54
N ASN A 3 0.06 -9.97 10.62
CA ASN A 3 -1.35 -9.58 10.56
C ASN A 3 -1.53 -8.06 10.41
N ALA A 4 -0.42 -7.35 10.21
CA ALA A 4 -0.44 -5.91 10.02
C ALA A 4 -1.06 -5.50 8.69
N GLU A 5 -1.77 -4.38 8.70
CA GLU A 5 -2.47 -3.83 7.56
C GLU A 5 -2.53 -2.31 7.66
N ILE A 6 -2.32 -1.61 6.55
CA ILE A 6 -2.64 -0.19 6.43
C ILE A 6 -3.86 -0.03 5.56
N GLN A 7 -4.84 0.71 6.05
CA GLN A 7 -6.06 1.04 5.32
C GLN A 7 -6.05 2.52 4.94
N ILE A 8 -6.27 2.83 3.68
CA ILE A 8 -6.39 4.21 3.20
C ILE A 8 -7.79 4.43 2.63
N GLN A 9 -8.51 5.41 3.17
CA GLN A 9 -9.85 5.80 2.75
C GLN A 9 -9.82 7.13 2.03
N PHE A 10 -10.46 7.20 0.86
CA PHE A 10 -10.67 8.44 0.12
C PHE A 10 -12.15 8.82 0.20
N PRO A 11 -12.57 9.71 1.12
CA PRO A 11 -13.96 10.10 1.29
C PRO A 11 -14.56 10.69 0.02
N GLN A 12 -13.71 11.35 -0.77
CA GLN A 12 -14.02 11.85 -2.10
C GLN A 12 -13.00 11.24 -3.08
N PRO A 13 -13.35 10.19 -3.83
CA PRO A 13 -12.41 9.51 -4.75
C PRO A 13 -11.78 10.43 -5.81
N SER A 14 -12.42 11.57 -6.10
CA SER A 14 -11.90 12.62 -6.97
C SER A 14 -10.90 13.56 -6.30
N GLU A 15 -10.88 13.66 -4.96
CA GLU A 15 -9.98 14.51 -4.17
C GLU A 15 -8.96 13.62 -3.43
N ARG A 16 -7.98 13.09 -4.16
CA ARG A 16 -7.01 12.11 -3.64
C ARG A 16 -6.08 12.63 -2.55
N ASP A 17 -5.96 13.95 -2.42
CA ASP A 17 -5.18 14.58 -1.35
C ASP A 17 -5.85 14.39 0.02
N LYS A 18 -7.19 14.27 0.05
CA LYS A 18 -7.92 14.05 1.29
C LYS A 18 -8.14 12.57 1.53
N PHE A 19 -7.40 12.02 2.49
CA PHE A 19 -7.56 10.64 2.92
C PHE A 19 -7.50 10.49 4.43
N THR A 20 -7.94 9.32 4.90
CA THR A 20 -7.60 8.82 6.23
C THR A 20 -6.78 7.55 6.09
N LEU A 21 -5.63 7.51 6.76
CA LEU A 21 -4.83 6.31 6.94
C LEU A 21 -5.16 5.69 8.31
N THR A 22 -5.43 4.39 8.34
CA THR A 22 -5.57 3.62 9.58
C THR A 22 -4.55 2.49 9.56
N ALA A 23 -3.64 2.49 10.53
CA ALA A 23 -2.67 1.43 10.71
C ALA A 23 -3.19 0.40 11.73
N ILE A 24 -3.15 -0.87 11.38
CA ILE A 24 -3.56 -1.98 12.23
C ILE A 24 -2.36 -2.91 12.35
N TYR A 25 -1.93 -3.19 13.58
CA TYR A 25 -0.77 -4.05 13.84
C TYR A 25 -0.87 -4.68 15.23
N GLN A 26 -0.01 -5.66 15.51
CA GLN A 26 0.11 -6.26 16.84
C GLN A 26 1.44 -5.84 17.47
N ASP A 27 1.43 -5.49 18.75
CA ASP A 27 2.66 -5.24 19.51
C ASP A 27 3.34 -6.54 19.96
N ALA A 28 4.47 -6.40 20.66
CA ALA A 28 5.25 -7.54 21.19
C ALA A 28 4.45 -8.41 22.18
N ASP A 29 3.44 -7.84 22.85
CA ASP A 29 2.55 -8.52 23.79
C ASP A 29 1.29 -9.09 23.09
N SER A 30 1.24 -9.05 21.76
CA SER A 30 0.14 -9.52 20.90
C SER A 30 -1.17 -8.72 21.02
N TYR A 31 -1.14 -7.50 21.57
CA TYR A 31 -2.29 -6.60 21.53
C TYR A 31 -2.42 -5.95 20.16
N THR A 32 -3.64 -5.98 19.62
CA THR A 32 -3.96 -5.28 18.36
C THR A 32 -4.13 -3.78 18.62
N HIS A 33 -3.32 -2.98 17.93
CA HIS A 33 -3.41 -1.54 17.91
C HIS A 33 -4.12 -1.04 16.65
N THR A 34 -4.70 0.15 16.74
CA THR A 34 -5.35 0.83 15.63
C THR A 34 -5.09 2.31 15.74
N ASP A 35 -4.16 2.81 14.93
CA ASP A 35 -3.80 4.21 14.87
C ASP A 35 -4.39 4.87 13.63
N ARG A 36 -4.83 6.12 13.75
CA ARG A 36 -5.51 6.85 12.67
C ARG A 36 -4.79 8.18 12.40
N TYR A 37 -4.52 8.43 11.13
CA TYR A 37 -3.79 9.60 10.65
C TYR A 37 -4.58 10.27 9.52
N THR A 38 -4.59 11.59 9.51
CA THR A 38 -4.98 12.41 8.36
C THR A 38 -3.75 12.77 7.52
N GLN A 39 -3.94 13.41 6.37
CA GLN A 39 -2.84 13.90 5.54
C GLN A 39 -1.86 14.78 6.32
N ASP A 40 -2.37 15.64 7.21
CA ASP A 40 -1.57 16.57 8.01
C ASP A 40 -0.77 15.87 9.13
N ASP A 41 -1.15 14.64 9.50
CA ASP A 41 -0.49 13.85 10.54
C ASP A 41 0.66 12.98 9.97
N ILE A 42 0.80 12.91 8.64
CA ILE A 42 1.86 12.11 8.01
C ILE A 42 3.20 12.85 8.13
N PRO A 43 4.25 12.23 8.70
CA PRO A 43 5.57 12.84 8.79
C PRO A 43 6.12 13.23 7.41
N ALA A 44 6.81 14.36 7.32
CA ALA A 44 7.36 14.88 6.07
C ALA A 44 8.27 13.86 5.35
N ASP A 45 9.05 13.08 6.12
CA ASP A 45 9.94 12.04 5.58
C ASP A 45 9.19 10.84 4.99
N GLN A 46 7.91 10.67 5.33
CA GLN A 46 7.03 9.62 4.82
C GLN A 46 6.19 10.07 3.62
N ALA A 47 6.13 11.38 3.34
CA ALA A 47 5.37 11.93 2.22
C ALA A 47 5.77 11.38 0.84
N PRO A 48 7.07 11.14 0.51
CA PRO A 48 7.45 10.57 -0.78
C PRO A 48 6.88 9.16 -1.03
N ALA A 49 6.84 8.32 0.01
CA ALA A 49 6.29 6.96 -0.11
C ALA A 49 4.76 6.98 -0.29
N LEU A 50 4.08 7.90 0.40
CA LEU A 50 2.64 8.14 0.18
C LEU A 50 2.36 8.57 -1.27
N ILE A 51 3.20 9.45 -1.85
CA ILE A 51 3.08 9.84 -3.26
C ILE A 51 3.20 8.63 -4.18
N ALA A 52 4.15 7.71 -3.92
CA ALA A 52 4.30 6.49 -4.72
C ALA A 52 3.05 5.60 -4.66
N VAL A 53 2.45 5.44 -3.47
CA VAL A 53 1.17 4.72 -3.30
C VAL A 53 0.07 5.41 -4.10
N VAL A 54 -0.08 6.74 -3.99
CA VAL A 54 -1.09 7.50 -4.73
C VAL A 54 -0.87 7.39 -6.25
N ALA A 55 0.38 7.41 -6.71
CA ALA A 55 0.75 7.26 -8.12
C ALA A 55 0.34 5.89 -8.67
N ALA A 56 0.54 4.80 -7.91
CA ALA A 56 0.05 3.48 -8.29
C ALA A 56 -1.48 3.45 -8.48
N LEU A 57 -2.23 4.22 -7.66
CA LEU A 57 -3.68 4.36 -7.80
C LEU A 57 -4.11 5.23 -9.00
N VAL A 58 -3.21 6.03 -9.60
CA VAL A 58 -3.47 6.77 -10.86
C VAL A 58 -3.51 5.83 -12.06
N GLY A 59 -2.80 4.69 -11.99
CA GLY A 59 -2.78 3.66 -13.04
C GLY A 59 -4.09 2.90 -13.23
N LEU A 60 -5.07 3.05 -12.33
CA LEU A 60 -6.40 2.45 -12.50
C LEU A 60 -7.03 2.90 -13.83
N ALA A 61 -7.42 1.94 -14.68
CA ALA A 61 -8.03 2.25 -15.97
C ALA A 61 -9.29 3.10 -15.77
N GLU A 62 -9.40 4.21 -16.53
CA GLU A 62 -10.62 5.02 -16.54
C GLU A 62 -11.83 4.11 -16.85
N PRO A 63 -12.97 4.25 -16.13
CA PRO A 63 -13.37 5.36 -15.27
C PRO A 63 -13.26 5.07 -13.75
N TRP A 64 -12.33 4.22 -13.31
CA TRP A 64 -12.26 3.78 -11.91
C TRP A 64 -11.43 4.73 -11.03
N GLN A 65 -11.91 5.00 -9.81
CA GLN A 65 -11.22 5.80 -8.80
C GLN A 65 -11.16 5.02 -7.48
N ALA A 66 -10.00 4.98 -6.84
CA ALA A 66 -9.84 4.30 -5.55
C ALA A 66 -10.69 4.98 -4.47
N ALA A 67 -11.48 4.19 -3.76
CA ALA A 67 -12.28 4.63 -2.61
C ALA A 67 -11.69 4.11 -1.30
N GLN A 68 -11.13 2.89 -1.33
CA GLN A 68 -10.52 2.24 -0.18
C GLN A 68 -9.35 1.38 -0.66
N VAL A 69 -8.24 1.45 0.06
CA VAL A 69 -7.04 0.64 -0.19
C VAL A 69 -6.71 -0.12 1.09
N TRP A 70 -6.31 -1.37 0.93
CA TRP A 70 -5.69 -2.19 1.96
C TRP A 70 -4.30 -2.56 1.48
N ALA A 71 -3.30 -2.18 2.26
CA ALA A 71 -1.90 -2.49 2.03
C ALA A 71 -1.44 -3.52 3.07
N ARG A 72 -0.74 -4.56 2.61
CA ARG A 72 -0.21 -5.65 3.45
C ARG A 72 1.22 -5.97 3.05
N LEU A 73 2.07 -6.33 4.02
CA LEU A 73 3.41 -6.81 3.71
C LEU A 73 3.35 -8.23 3.15
N GLY A 74 3.81 -8.40 1.93
CA GLY A 74 3.96 -9.67 1.25
C GLY A 74 5.36 -9.82 0.67
N HIS A 75 5.49 -10.76 -0.27
CA HIS A 75 6.73 -10.97 -0.99
C HIS A 75 6.43 -11.24 -2.47
N VAL A 76 7.38 -10.87 -3.33
CA VAL A 76 7.36 -11.19 -4.75
C VAL A 76 8.68 -11.80 -5.17
N THR A 77 8.62 -12.61 -6.22
CA THR A 77 9.82 -13.12 -6.89
C THR A 77 10.37 -12.04 -7.83
N ALA A 78 11.64 -11.73 -7.70
CA ALA A 78 12.40 -10.85 -8.58
C ALA A 78 13.66 -11.55 -9.09
N LEU A 79 14.25 -11.05 -10.17
CA LEU A 79 15.53 -11.54 -10.67
C LEU A 79 16.68 -10.81 -9.94
N ALA A 80 17.71 -11.55 -9.53
CA ALA A 80 18.89 -10.99 -8.89
C ALA A 80 19.54 -9.94 -9.83
N PRO A 81 19.68 -8.67 -9.39
CA PRO A 81 20.14 -7.60 -10.28
C PRO A 81 21.62 -7.73 -10.69
N ASP A 82 22.42 -8.47 -9.92
CA ASP A 82 23.87 -8.57 -10.09
C ASP A 82 24.32 -9.78 -10.94
N GLU A 83 23.38 -10.52 -11.54
CA GLU A 83 23.65 -11.69 -12.38
C GLU A 83 23.19 -11.48 -13.83
N PRO A 84 24.07 -11.04 -14.75
CA PRO A 84 23.68 -10.68 -16.11
C PRO A 84 23.35 -11.88 -17.01
N PHE A 85 23.70 -13.10 -16.62
CA PHE A 85 23.41 -14.33 -17.35
C PHE A 85 22.75 -15.33 -16.40
N ASP A 86 21.50 -15.72 -16.71
CA ASP A 86 20.69 -16.64 -15.91
C ASP A 86 20.51 -16.18 -14.44
N PRO A 87 19.93 -14.99 -14.21
CA PRO A 87 19.79 -14.45 -12.87
C PRO A 87 18.93 -15.37 -11.99
N ALA A 88 19.44 -15.67 -10.79
CA ALA A 88 18.67 -16.38 -9.79
C ALA A 88 17.37 -15.64 -9.43
N GLU A 89 16.30 -16.39 -9.19
CA GLU A 89 15.08 -15.87 -8.58
C GLU A 89 15.31 -15.64 -7.08
N ILE A 90 15.04 -14.41 -6.63
CA ILE A 90 15.08 -14.01 -5.22
C ILE A 90 13.69 -13.58 -4.75
N GLU A 91 13.41 -13.82 -3.48
CA GLU A 91 12.20 -13.33 -2.82
C GLU A 91 12.50 -11.97 -2.17
N ILE A 92 11.77 -10.93 -2.57
CA ILE A 92 11.90 -9.58 -2.01
C ILE A 92 10.60 -9.15 -1.33
N GLU A 93 10.71 -8.37 -0.27
CA GLU A 93 9.56 -7.77 0.39
C GLU A 93 8.83 -6.81 -0.56
N ALA A 94 7.50 -6.85 -0.52
CA ALA A 94 6.65 -5.94 -1.27
C ALA A 94 5.43 -5.55 -0.45
N VAL A 95 4.91 -4.35 -0.70
CA VAL A 95 3.59 -3.95 -0.19
C VAL A 95 2.54 -4.31 -1.23
N GLU A 96 1.67 -5.25 -0.88
CA GLU A 96 0.56 -5.67 -1.74
C GLU A 96 -0.68 -4.83 -1.48
N LEU A 97 -1.22 -4.25 -2.53
CA LEU A 97 -2.44 -3.45 -2.50
C LEU A 97 -3.64 -4.28 -2.95
N THR A 98 -4.69 -4.25 -2.14
CA THR A 98 -6.06 -4.52 -2.56
C THR A 98 -6.78 -3.19 -2.64
N VAL A 99 -7.41 -2.90 -3.77
CA VAL A 99 -8.03 -1.60 -4.03
C VAL A 99 -9.50 -1.78 -4.34
N GLU A 100 -10.36 -1.20 -3.52
CA GLU A 100 -11.74 -0.97 -3.90
C GLU A 100 -11.82 0.32 -4.71
N ALA A 101 -12.34 0.22 -5.92
CA ALA A 101 -12.57 1.36 -6.78
C ALA A 101 -14.06 1.56 -7.07
N VAL A 102 -14.44 2.83 -7.22
CA VAL A 102 -15.78 3.26 -7.63
C VAL A 102 -15.73 3.97 -8.98
N ASN A 103 -16.86 4.08 -9.66
CA ASN A 103 -17.00 4.92 -10.85
C ASN A 103 -18.20 5.88 -10.73
N ALA A 104 -18.26 6.88 -11.61
CA ALA A 104 -19.30 7.90 -11.60
C ALA A 104 -20.74 7.36 -11.80
N LYS A 105 -20.89 6.12 -12.27
CA LYS A 105 -22.20 5.45 -12.45
C LYS A 105 -22.62 4.62 -11.22
N GLY A 106 -21.88 4.71 -10.12
CA GLY A 106 -22.15 3.96 -8.89
C GLY A 106 -21.65 2.51 -8.91
N GLY A 107 -20.86 2.12 -9.91
CA GLY A 107 -20.19 0.82 -9.92
C GLY A 107 -19.12 0.74 -8.84
N ARG A 108 -18.95 -0.44 -8.23
CA ARG A 108 -17.87 -0.76 -7.29
C ARG A 108 -17.18 -2.05 -7.70
N ARG A 109 -15.85 -2.10 -7.65
CA ARG A 109 -15.07 -3.28 -7.98
C ARG A 109 -13.80 -3.35 -7.12
N MET A 110 -13.40 -4.56 -6.77
CA MET A 110 -12.10 -4.84 -6.17
C MET A 110 -11.07 -5.13 -7.25
N PHE A 111 -9.87 -4.61 -7.05
CA PHE A 111 -8.70 -4.84 -7.87
C PHE A 111 -7.53 -5.28 -6.99
N THR A 112 -6.70 -6.15 -7.54
CA THR A 112 -5.52 -6.72 -6.86
C THR A 112 -4.32 -6.73 -7.81
N ARG A 113 -3.17 -7.21 -7.35
CA ARG A 113 -2.00 -7.44 -8.21
C ARG A 113 -2.27 -8.35 -9.42
N ALA A 114 -3.32 -9.16 -9.38
CA ALA A 114 -3.75 -9.99 -10.52
C ALA A 114 -4.40 -9.17 -11.64
N ASP A 115 -5.03 -8.04 -11.31
CA ASP A 115 -5.60 -7.10 -12.27
C ASP A 115 -4.55 -6.06 -12.70
N TYR A 116 -3.75 -5.57 -11.74
CA TYR A 116 -2.75 -4.52 -11.92
C TYR A 116 -1.44 -4.92 -11.21
N PRO A 117 -0.45 -5.48 -11.92
CA PRO A 117 0.82 -5.92 -11.32
C PRO A 117 1.54 -4.84 -10.49
N GLU A 118 1.34 -3.55 -10.84
CA GLU A 118 1.82 -2.38 -10.09
C GLU A 118 1.27 -2.28 -8.65
N PHE A 119 0.27 -3.08 -8.28
CA PHE A 119 -0.22 -3.19 -6.90
C PHE A 119 0.67 -4.04 -6.01
N ALA A 120 1.77 -4.59 -6.52
CA ALA A 120 2.87 -5.07 -5.70
C ALA A 120 4.01 -4.03 -5.70
N LEU A 121 4.05 -3.19 -4.67
CA LEU A 121 5.06 -2.15 -4.53
C LEU A 121 6.35 -2.74 -3.97
N THR A 122 7.36 -2.89 -4.83
CA THR A 122 8.70 -3.40 -4.47
C THR A 122 9.68 -2.28 -4.08
N ASP A 123 9.27 -1.02 -4.19
CA ASP A 123 10.10 0.11 -3.78
C ASP A 123 10.38 0.04 -2.27
N SER A 124 11.66 0.11 -1.91
CA SER A 124 12.10 0.09 -0.51
C SER A 124 11.45 1.18 0.35
N ALA A 125 11.10 2.33 -0.22
CA ALA A 125 10.40 3.41 0.48
C ALA A 125 8.96 3.03 0.81
N ALA A 126 8.26 2.29 -0.06
CA ALA A 126 6.91 1.79 0.22
C ALA A 126 6.94 0.75 1.36
N VAL A 127 7.92 -0.17 1.34
CA VAL A 127 8.11 -1.15 2.41
C VAL A 127 8.48 -0.45 3.73
N ALA A 128 9.38 0.54 3.68
CA ALA A 128 9.76 1.33 4.85
C ALA A 128 8.58 2.11 5.44
N PHE A 129 7.75 2.73 4.59
CA PHE A 129 6.51 3.40 4.99
C PHE A 129 5.55 2.43 5.66
N PHE A 130 5.33 1.26 5.06
CA PHE A 130 4.46 0.24 5.67
C PHE A 130 4.97 -0.14 7.06
N LYS A 131 6.26 -0.43 7.18
CA LYS A 131 6.90 -0.79 8.46
C LYS A 131 6.85 0.34 9.48
N TYR A 132 7.01 1.59 9.06
CA TYR A 132 6.94 2.75 9.95
C TYR A 132 5.60 2.81 10.71
N PHE A 133 4.49 2.57 10.02
CA PHE A 133 3.15 2.63 10.62
C PHE A 133 2.70 1.33 11.29
N THR A 134 3.34 0.20 10.98
CA THR A 134 2.90 -1.12 11.47
C THR A 134 3.87 -1.81 12.42
N ASN A 135 5.01 -1.18 12.67
CA ASN A 135 6.06 -1.75 13.50
C ASN A 135 6.47 -0.73 14.55
N ILE A 136 5.71 -0.64 15.64
CA ILE A 136 6.20 0.02 16.85
C ILE A 136 7.07 -1.00 17.60
N ASN A 137 8.24 -1.31 17.03
CA ASN A 137 9.36 -1.79 17.83
C ASN A 137 10.08 -0.55 18.34
N GLN A 138 9.65 -0.05 19.51
CA GLN A 138 10.49 0.78 20.35
C GLN A 138 10.80 0.04 21.64
#